data_AF-A0A957P5Q0-F1
#
_entry.id   AF-A0A957P5Q0-F1
#
_cell.length_a   1.000
_cell.length_b   1.000
_cell.length_c   1.000
_cell.angle_alpha   90.00
_cell.angle_beta   90.00
_cell.angle_gamma   90.00
#
_symmetry.space_group_name_H-M   'P 1'
#
loop_
_entity.id
_entity.type
_entity.pdbx_description
1 polymer ?
#
loop_
_entity_poly.entity_id
_entity_poly.type
_entity_poly.pdbx_seq_one_letter_code
_entity_poly.pdbx_strand_id
1 'polypeptide(L)'
;MTTKISAITIGEYLDYITVLWFGRGRARPPENGIDYLPLIEIMRQHAVLNGELDYLKLAFEHLLSNPAIDCTQFDGGNYPFSDAEIRAIITLAYRTIWQTTVLPPQRPDVEIVGEYVEEWRRSA
;
A
#
# COMPACT_ATOMS: atom_id res chain seq x y z
N MET A 1 13.35 17.66 -4.61
CA MET A 1 13.36 16.86 -5.84
C MET A 1 12.25 15.86 -5.63
N THR A 2 11.18 15.97 -6.43
CA THR A 2 9.97 15.18 -6.21
C THR A 2 10.22 13.72 -6.56
N THR A 3 9.93 12.82 -5.62
CA THR A 3 10.05 11.38 -5.83
C THR A 3 8.84 10.87 -6.60
N LYS A 4 9.06 10.22 -7.75
CA LYS A 4 7.96 9.62 -8.54
C LYS A 4 7.73 8.17 -8.11
N ILE A 5 6.48 7.80 -7.86
CA ILE A 5 6.08 6.45 -7.46
C ILE A 5 4.90 6.00 -8.35
N SER A 6 4.95 4.78 -8.86
CA SER A 6 3.92 4.20 -9.75
C SER A 6 2.72 3.78 -8.93
N ALA A 7 1.54 4.22 -9.38
CA ALA A 7 0.28 3.69 -8.93
C ALA A 7 0.19 2.17 -9.14
N ILE A 8 0.80 1.64 -10.21
CA ILE A 8 0.76 0.20 -10.52
C ILE A 8 1.48 -0.58 -9.43
N THR A 9 2.70 -0.19 -9.06
CA THR A 9 3.47 -0.88 -8.02
C THR A 9 2.82 -0.75 -6.65
N ILE A 10 2.22 0.40 -6.33
CA ILE A 10 1.41 0.55 -5.10
C ILE A 10 0.26 -0.46 -5.11
N GLY A 11 -0.45 -0.58 -6.23
CA GLY A 11 -1.52 -1.56 -6.42
C GLY A 11 -1.04 -3.00 -6.24
N GLU A 12 0.06 -3.38 -6.88
CA GLU A 12 0.66 -4.73 -6.75
C GLU A 12 0.99 -5.08 -5.29
N TYR A 13 1.48 -4.12 -4.50
CA TYR A 13 1.72 -4.35 -3.08
C TYR A 13 0.42 -4.46 -2.29
N LEU A 14 -0.58 -3.64 -2.58
CA LEU A 14 -1.87 -3.71 -1.90
C LEU A 14 -2.66 -4.97 -2.27
N ASP A 15 -2.47 -5.53 -3.46
CA ASP A 15 -3.06 -6.80 -3.91
C ASP A 15 -2.66 -7.99 -3.03
N TYR A 16 -1.49 -7.95 -2.38
CA TYR A 16 -1.13 -8.96 -1.37
C TYR A 16 -2.15 -9.04 -0.23
N ILE A 17 -2.92 -7.97 -0.02
CA ILE A 17 -3.95 -7.89 1.01
C ILE A 17 -5.35 -7.94 0.37
N THR A 18 -5.63 -7.04 -0.57
CA THR A 18 -6.97 -6.84 -1.17
C THR A 18 -7.38 -7.96 -2.13
N VAL A 19 -6.42 -8.66 -2.75
CA VAL A 19 -6.68 -9.77 -3.68
C VAL A 19 -6.43 -11.12 -3.01
N LEU A 20 -5.25 -11.32 -2.40
CA LEU A 20 -4.90 -12.65 -1.85
C LEU A 20 -5.83 -13.12 -0.73
N TRP A 21 -6.48 -12.20 -0.02
CA TRP A 21 -7.50 -12.56 0.96
C TRP A 21 -8.66 -13.35 0.35
N PHE A 22 -9.20 -12.87 -0.77
CA PHE A 22 -10.34 -13.50 -1.47
C PHE A 22 -9.90 -14.69 -2.31
N GLY A 23 -8.68 -14.66 -2.85
CA GLY A 23 -8.05 -15.81 -3.52
C GLY A 23 -7.92 -17.06 -2.63
N ARG A 24 -8.04 -16.90 -1.31
CA ARG A 24 -8.09 -18.00 -0.32
C ARG A 24 -9.52 -18.52 -0.04
N GLY A 25 -10.48 -18.21 -0.92
CA GLY A 25 -11.87 -18.69 -0.83
C GLY A 25 -12.75 -17.93 0.16
N ARG A 26 -12.31 -16.75 0.62
CA ARG A 26 -13.10 -15.91 1.54
C ARG A 26 -13.99 -14.97 0.74
N ALA A 27 -15.27 -14.89 1.09
CA ALA A 27 -16.26 -14.08 0.37
C ALA A 27 -16.42 -12.65 0.90
N ARG A 28 -15.80 -12.33 2.05
CA ARG A 28 -15.92 -11.04 2.73
C ARG A 28 -14.56 -10.64 3.32
N PRO A 29 -14.26 -9.33 3.45
CA PRO A 29 -13.15 -8.88 4.27
C PRO A 29 -13.26 -9.41 5.70
N PRO A 30 -12.15 -9.50 6.46
CA PRO A 30 -12.19 -9.93 7.84
C PRO A 30 -12.98 -8.94 8.70
N GLU A 31 -13.61 -9.46 9.75
CA GLU A 31 -14.27 -8.64 10.76
C GLU A 31 -13.26 -7.81 11.56
N ASN A 32 -11.99 -8.23 11.59
CA ASN A 32 -10.91 -7.54 12.29
C ASN A 32 -9.67 -7.42 11.38
N GLY A 33 -9.11 -6.22 11.30
CA GLY A 33 -7.89 -5.95 10.54
C GLY A 33 -6.69 -6.82 10.93
N ILE A 34 -6.63 -7.35 12.16
CA ILE A 34 -5.56 -8.26 12.62
C ILE A 34 -5.38 -9.48 11.70
N ASP A 35 -6.46 -9.94 11.05
CA ASP A 35 -6.35 -11.09 10.14
C ASP A 35 -5.54 -10.78 8.87
N TYR A 36 -5.32 -9.50 8.56
CA TYR A 36 -4.44 -9.08 7.47
C TYR A 36 -2.95 -9.13 7.83
N LEU A 37 -2.56 -9.29 9.10
CA LEU A 37 -1.15 -9.26 9.50
C LEU A 37 -0.26 -10.26 8.74
N PRO A 38 -0.67 -11.52 8.48
CA PRO A 38 0.14 -12.43 7.67
C PRO A 38 0.31 -11.94 6.22
N LEU A 39 -0.68 -11.27 5.64
CA LEU A 39 -0.62 -10.71 4.28
C LEU A 39 0.26 -9.46 4.22
N ILE A 40 0.19 -8.62 5.25
CA ILE A 40 1.08 -7.46 5.43
C ILE A 40 2.53 -7.90 5.51
N GLU A 41 2.82 -9.00 6.24
CA GLU A 41 4.18 -9.52 6.34
C GLU A 41 4.69 -10.06 4.99
N ILE A 42 3.84 -10.73 4.19
CA ILE A 42 4.20 -11.15 2.83
C ILE A 42 4.51 -9.93 1.95
N MET A 43 3.63 -8.92 1.96
CA MET A 43 3.85 -7.67 1.24
C MET A 43 5.18 -7.02 1.62
N ARG A 44 5.49 -6.94 2.92
CA ARG A 44 6.74 -6.39 3.45
C ARG A 44 7.95 -7.18 2.96
N GLN A 45 7.90 -8.52 3.00
CA GLN A 45 8.99 -9.37 2.54
C GLN A 45 9.30 -9.15 1.06
N HIS A 46 8.26 -9.04 0.22
CA HIS A 46 8.43 -8.73 -1.20
C HIS A 46 9.02 -7.33 -1.43
N ALA A 47 8.55 -6.32 -0.70
CA ALA A 47 9.10 -4.96 -0.78
C ALA A 47 10.58 -4.89 -0.36
N VAL A 48 10.98 -5.68 0.64
CA VAL A 48 12.39 -5.80 1.04
C VAL A 48 13.21 -6.48 -0.05
N LEU A 49 12.74 -7.61 -0.58
CA LEU A 49 13.45 -8.38 -1.60
C LEU A 49 13.68 -7.57 -2.88
N ASN A 50 12.75 -6.67 -3.22
CA ASN A 50 12.84 -5.81 -4.39
C ASN A 50 13.57 -4.47 -4.12
N GLY A 51 13.98 -4.17 -2.87
CA GLY A 51 14.59 -2.89 -2.52
C GLY A 51 13.61 -1.70 -2.54
N GLU A 52 12.32 -1.96 -2.43
CA GLU A 52 11.24 -0.98 -2.62
C GLU A 52 10.57 -0.54 -1.30
N LEU A 53 11.05 -1.04 -0.15
CA LEU A 53 10.42 -0.77 1.15
C LEU A 53 10.33 0.72 1.50
N ASP A 54 11.38 1.51 1.23
CA ASP A 54 11.39 2.95 1.52
C ASP A 54 10.45 3.73 0.58
N TYR A 55 10.32 3.30 -0.67
CA TYR A 55 9.35 3.89 -1.60
C TYR A 55 7.92 3.55 -1.19
N LEU A 56 7.67 2.31 -0.76
CA LEU A 56 6.37 1.90 -0.23
C LEU A 56 5.99 2.72 1.01
N LYS A 57 6.97 3.03 1.87
CA LYS A 57 6.78 3.93 3.01
C LYS A 57 6.31 5.31 2.56
N LEU A 58 7.05 5.94 1.64
CA LEU A 58 6.73 7.26 1.12
C LEU A 58 5.36 7.30 0.43
N ALA A 59 5.01 6.24 -0.31
CA ALA A 59 3.70 6.10 -0.93
C ALA A 59 2.59 6.06 0.12
N PHE A 60 2.74 5.25 1.17
CA PHE A 60 1.73 5.16 2.24
C PHE A 60 1.61 6.47 3.01
N GLU A 61 2.72 7.12 3.34
CA GLU A 61 2.70 8.44 3.98
C GLU A 61 2.01 9.48 3.09
N HIS A 62 2.26 9.46 1.79
CA HIS A 62 1.62 10.36 0.83
C HIS A 62 0.10 10.12 0.73
N LEU A 63 -0.32 8.87 0.61
CA LEU A 63 -1.74 8.49 0.54
C LEU A 63 -2.47 8.85 1.83
N LEU A 64 -1.89 8.51 3.00
CA LEU A 64 -2.50 8.77 4.30
C LEU A 64 -2.52 10.27 4.68
N SER A 65 -1.57 11.06 4.19
CA SER A 65 -1.53 12.52 4.40
C SER A 65 -2.30 13.33 3.36
N ASN A 66 -2.81 12.68 2.29
CA ASN A 66 -3.60 13.35 1.26
C ASN A 66 -5.02 12.72 1.12
N PRO A 67 -6.02 13.28 1.80
CA PRO A 67 -7.40 12.76 1.72
C PRO A 67 -8.07 13.01 0.36
N ALA A 68 -7.50 13.85 -0.51
CA ALA A 68 -8.05 14.10 -1.84
C ALA A 68 -7.73 13.01 -2.86
N ILE A 69 -6.81 12.09 -2.55
CA ILE A 69 -6.50 10.95 -3.42
C ILE A 69 -7.53 9.86 -3.17
N ASP A 70 -8.20 9.41 -4.23
CA ASP A 70 -9.11 8.27 -4.15
C ASP A 70 -8.31 6.96 -4.05
N CYS A 71 -8.39 6.26 -2.93
CA CYS A 71 -7.68 4.99 -2.73
C CYS A 71 -8.44 3.77 -3.27
N THR A 72 -9.69 3.90 -3.75
CA THR A 72 -10.41 2.74 -4.33
C THR A 72 -9.75 2.23 -5.61
N GLN A 73 -8.89 3.04 -6.25
CA GLN A 73 -8.09 2.60 -7.39
C GLN A 73 -7.11 1.45 -7.06
N PHE A 74 -6.89 1.14 -5.77
CA PHE A 74 -6.01 0.08 -5.29
C PHE A 74 -6.76 -1.12 -4.68
N ASP A 75 -8.04 -1.30 -5.03
CA ASP A 75 -8.90 -2.36 -4.45
C ASP A 75 -8.63 -3.77 -5.03
N GLY A 76 -7.88 -3.86 -6.12
CA GLY A 76 -7.55 -5.12 -6.81
C GLY A 76 -8.75 -5.83 -7.47
N GLY A 77 -9.94 -5.21 -7.48
CA GLY A 77 -11.14 -5.66 -8.20
C GLY A 77 -11.89 -6.89 -7.65
N ASN A 78 -11.39 -7.60 -6.62
CA ASN A 78 -12.05 -8.79 -6.08
C ASN A 78 -13.19 -8.49 -5.09
N TYR A 79 -13.19 -7.30 -4.50
CA TYR A 79 -14.22 -6.81 -3.59
C TYR A 79 -14.30 -5.29 -3.71
N PRO A 80 -15.51 -4.70 -3.72
CA PRO A 80 -15.69 -3.25 -3.87
C PRO A 80 -15.37 -2.54 -2.55
N PHE A 81 -14.09 -2.44 -2.21
CA PHE A 81 -13.64 -1.70 -1.04
C PHE A 81 -13.96 -0.21 -1.20
N SER A 82 -14.45 0.40 -0.13
CA SER A 82 -14.51 1.84 0.00
C SER A 82 -13.12 2.45 0.22
N ASP A 83 -12.95 3.73 -0.12
CA ASP A 83 -11.71 4.49 0.14
C ASP A 83 -11.30 4.40 1.62
N ALA A 84 -12.28 4.47 2.53
CA ALA A 84 -12.06 4.35 3.97
C ALA A 84 -11.50 2.96 4.37
N GLU A 85 -11.97 1.88 3.75
CA GLU A 85 -11.47 0.53 4.01
C GLU A 85 -10.05 0.35 3.48
N ILE A 86 -9.74 0.83 2.27
CA ILE A 86 -8.38 0.80 1.73
C ILE A 86 -7.43 1.62 2.61
N ARG A 87 -7.84 2.82 3.05
CA ARG A 87 -7.05 3.64 3.98
C ARG A 87 -6.84 2.97 5.33
N ALA A 88 -7.82 2.23 5.83
CA ALA A 88 -7.67 1.44 7.05
C ALA A 88 -6.65 0.31 6.87
N ILE A 89 -6.65 -0.36 5.72
CA ILE A 89 -5.63 -1.37 5.35
C ILE A 89 -4.24 -0.74 5.28
N ILE A 90 -4.08 0.38 4.55
CA ILE A 90 -2.81 1.10 4.44
C ILE A 90 -2.32 1.55 5.82
N THR A 91 -3.23 2.08 6.66
CA THR A 91 -2.91 2.50 8.03
C THR A 91 -2.41 1.33 8.86
N LEU A 92 -3.11 0.19 8.81
CA LEU A 92 -2.70 -1.01 9.54
C LEU A 92 -1.32 -1.47 9.08
N ALA A 93 -1.12 -1.62 7.76
CA ALA A 93 0.16 -2.02 7.18
C ALA A 93 1.29 -1.08 7.58
N TYR A 94 1.08 0.24 7.51
CA TYR A 94 2.07 1.23 7.91
C TYR A 94 2.48 1.10 9.39
N ARG A 95 1.48 0.97 10.27
CA ARG A 95 1.72 0.81 11.71
C ARG A 95 2.44 -0.49 12.04
N THR A 96 2.10 -1.58 11.34
CA THR A 96 2.71 -2.89 11.52
C THR A 96 4.16 -2.92 11.05
N ILE A 97 4.44 -2.39 9.86
CA ILE A 97 5.78 -2.48 9.24
C ILE A 97 6.78 -1.55 9.95
N TRP A 98 6.40 -0.29 10.18
CA TRP A 98 7.32 0.73 10.73
C TRP A 98 7.16 0.97 12.23
N GLN A 99 6.29 0.21 12.91
CA GLN A 99 6.08 0.27 14.37
C GLN A 99 5.82 1.69 14.91
N THR A 100 5.12 2.50 14.11
CA THR A 100 4.77 3.89 14.43
C THR A 100 3.27 4.07 14.33
N THR A 101 2.70 5.00 15.09
CA THR A 101 1.29 5.41 14.99
C THR A 101 1.12 6.80 14.40
N VAL A 102 2.24 7.51 14.19
CA VAL A 102 2.28 8.92 13.82
C VAL A 102 2.83 9.03 12.40
N LEU A 103 2.09 9.75 11.56
CA LEU A 103 2.57 10.17 10.24
C LEU A 103 3.57 11.32 10.39
N PRO A 104 4.54 11.45 9.49
CA PRO A 104 5.41 12.62 9.49
C PRO A 104 4.59 13.92 9.39
N PRO A 105 4.98 15.00 10.10
CA PRO A 105 4.23 16.26 10.13
C PRO A 105 4.22 16.96 8.77
N GLN A 106 5.21 16.69 7.93
CA GLN A 106 5.29 17.20 6.57
C GLN A 106 4.94 16.08 5.59
N ARG A 107 4.04 16.38 4.66
CA ARG A 107 3.72 15.50 3.54
C ARG A 107 4.99 15.27 2.70
N PRO A 108 5.31 14.01 2.35
CA PRO A 108 6.45 13.75 1.47
C PRO A 108 6.22 14.36 0.08
N ASP A 109 7.27 14.96 -0.48
CA ASP A 109 7.33 15.49 -1.86
C ASP A 109 7.36 14.33 -2.85
N VAL A 110 6.19 13.73 -3.06
CA VAL A 110 5.95 12.54 -3.88
C VAL A 110 4.91 12.87 -4.94
N GLU A 111 5.12 12.34 -6.14
CA GLU A 111 4.15 12.34 -7.24
C GLU A 111 3.78 10.90 -7.56
N ILE A 112 2.49 10.56 -7.49
CA ILE A 112 1.99 9.26 -7.93
C ILE A 112 1.73 9.34 -9.44
N VAL A 113 2.41 8.49 -10.20
CA VAL A 113 2.31 8.44 -11.66
C VAL A 113 1.66 7.14 -12.12
N GLY A 114 0.89 7.19 -13.22
CA GLY A 114 0.13 6.04 -13.71
C GLY A 114 0.95 4.98 -14.47
N GLU A 115 2.21 5.27 -14.79
CA GLU A 115 3.08 4.38 -15.54
C GLU A 115 4.01 3.57 -14.63
N TYR A 116 4.45 2.40 -15.11
CA TYR A 116 5.54 1.66 -14.48
C TYR A 116 6.81 2.47 -14.66
N VAL A 117 7.37 3.01 -13.58
CA VAL A 117 8.60 3.78 -13.70
C VAL A 117 9.76 2.82 -13.44
N GLU A 118 10.40 2.41 -14.54
CA GLU A 118 11.55 1.49 -14.56
C GLU A 118 12.78 2.01 -13.79
N GLU A 119 12.85 3.32 -13.53
CA GLU A 119 14.00 4.00 -12.93
C GLU A 119 14.35 3.46 -11.53
N TRP A 120 13.38 2.86 -10.83
CA TRP A 120 13.57 2.26 -9.49
C TRP A 120 13.81 0.75 -9.53
N ARG A 121 13.30 0.03 -10.54
CA ARG A 121 13.62 -1.40 -10.75
C ARG A 121 15.03 -1.65 -11.29
N ARG A 122 15.68 -0.65 -11.91
CA ARG A 122 17.04 -0.76 -12.48
C ARG A 122 18.16 -0.27 -11.58
N SER A 123 17.86 0.14 -10.34
CA SER A 123 18.84 0.70 -9.41
C SER A 123 19.21 -0.25 -8.25
N ALA A 124 18.85 -1.53 -8.34
CA ALA A 124 19.24 -2.60 -7.41
C ALA A 124 20.16 -3.63 -8.10
#